data_AF-A0A0S7EVL4-F1
#
_entry.id   AF-A0A0S7EVL4-F1
#
_cell.length_a   1.000
_cell.length_b   1.000
_cell.length_c   1.000
_cell.angle_alpha   90.00
_cell.angle_beta   90.00
_cell.angle_gamma   90.00
#
_symmetry.space_group_name_H-M   'P 1'
#
loop_
_entity.id
_entity.type
_entity.pdbx_description
1 polymer ?
#
loop_
_entity_poly.entity_id
_entity_poly.type
_entity_poly.pdbx_seq_one_letter_code
_entity_poly.pdbx_strand_id
1 'polypeptide(L)'
;MIETDDSFEPVSNGYDYLVDFLDLSFPSTRPEREHSYIEVKNRIGVMRYVVLHGGLWDDLYIGFQNRISRDPDIYHHKFWNHFQTQLPLHRPDWDQFLQQVPPIQGMNWNCSIL
;
A
#
# COMPACT_ATOMS: atom_id res chain seq x y z
N MET A 1 -3.35 -3.64 1.38
CA MET A 1 -3.15 -3.10 0.03
C MET A 1 -2.54 -4.20 -0.81
N ILE A 2 -3.09 -4.44 -2.00
CA ILE A 2 -2.77 -5.60 -2.85
C ILE A 2 -2.30 -5.07 -4.20
N GLU A 3 -1.12 -5.49 -4.66
CA GLU A 3 -0.64 -5.20 -6.02
C GLU A 3 -1.31 -6.13 -7.05
N THR A 4 -1.77 -5.54 -8.14
CA THR A 4 -2.47 -6.25 -9.23
C THR A 4 -1.98 -5.76 -10.60
N ASP A 5 -2.29 -6.52 -11.65
CA ASP A 5 -2.07 -6.10 -13.03
C ASP A 5 -3.11 -5.05 -13.51
N ASP A 6 -3.07 -4.69 -14.79
CA ASP A 6 -4.01 -3.71 -15.37
C ASP A 6 -5.48 -4.17 -15.38
N SER A 7 -5.70 -5.48 -15.26
CA SER A 7 -7.00 -6.14 -15.19
C SER A 7 -7.48 -6.40 -13.75
N PHE A 8 -6.69 -5.99 -12.75
CA PHE A 8 -6.93 -6.25 -11.32
C PHE A 8 -6.77 -7.72 -10.91
N GLU A 9 -6.00 -8.50 -11.67
CA GLU A 9 -5.65 -9.87 -11.34
C GLU A 9 -4.37 -9.93 -10.50
N PRO A 10 -4.20 -10.97 -9.65
CA PRO A 10 -2.99 -11.17 -8.86
C PRO A 10 -1.75 -11.33 -9.75
N VAL A 11 -0.63 -10.74 -9.33
CA VAL A 11 0.66 -10.87 -10.00
C VAL A 11 1.64 -11.68 -9.17
N SER A 12 2.43 -12.55 -9.81
CA SER A 12 3.31 -13.52 -9.14
C SER A 12 4.47 -12.89 -8.36
N ASN A 13 4.83 -11.64 -8.65
CA ASN A 13 5.87 -10.86 -8.00
C ASN A 13 5.32 -9.57 -7.34
N GLY A 14 4.02 -9.58 -7.03
CA GLY A 14 3.36 -8.50 -6.32
C GLY A 14 3.66 -8.54 -4.83
N TYR A 15 3.57 -7.37 -4.21
CA TYR A 15 3.61 -7.23 -2.77
C TYR A 15 2.23 -6.95 -2.20
N ASP A 16 1.86 -7.76 -1.20
CA ASP A 16 0.70 -7.50 -0.36
C ASP A 16 1.17 -6.85 0.95
N TYR A 17 0.60 -5.69 1.26
CA TYR A 17 0.90 -4.95 2.47
C TYR A 17 -0.32 -4.92 3.38
N LEU A 18 -0.25 -5.65 4.49
CA LEU A 18 -1.31 -5.73 5.48
C LEU A 18 -0.88 -4.97 6.74
N VAL A 19 -1.83 -4.27 7.34
CA VAL A 19 -1.66 -3.56 8.60
C VAL A 19 -2.80 -3.98 9.52
N ASP A 20 -2.44 -4.47 10.70
CA ASP A 20 -3.40 -4.77 11.75
C ASP A 20 -3.53 -3.55 12.66
N PHE A 21 -4.66 -2.86 12.62
CA PHE A 21 -4.86 -1.66 13.44
C PHE A 21 -5.13 -1.95 14.92
N LEU A 22 -5.28 -3.21 15.32
CA LEU A 22 -5.44 -3.56 16.74
C LEU A 22 -4.13 -3.38 17.52
N ASP A 23 -3.01 -3.78 16.91
CA ASP A 23 -1.68 -3.77 17.53
C ASP A 23 -0.61 -3.08 16.68
N LEU A 24 -0.99 -2.51 15.53
CA LEU A 24 -0.12 -1.87 14.54
C LEU A 24 0.94 -2.81 13.95
N SER A 25 0.66 -4.11 13.91
CA SER A 25 1.54 -5.11 13.29
C SER A 25 1.37 -5.18 11.75
N PHE A 26 2.32 -5.84 11.09
CA PHE A 26 2.36 -6.06 9.64
C PHE A 26 2.31 -7.56 9.31
N PRO A 27 1.14 -8.22 9.45
CA PRO A 27 1.04 -9.66 9.24
C PRO A 27 1.21 -10.03 7.76
N SER A 28 1.71 -11.24 7.49
CA SER A 28 1.84 -11.76 6.11
C SER A 28 0.52 -12.27 5.52
N THR A 29 -0.47 -12.56 6.37
CA THR A 29 -1.80 -13.02 5.97
C THR A 29 -2.87 -12.33 6.80
N ARG A 30 -4.11 -12.35 6.30
CA ARG A 30 -5.24 -11.80 7.04
C ARG A 30 -5.45 -12.59 8.35
N PRO A 31 -5.55 -11.94 9.51
CA PRO A 31 -5.80 -12.63 10.78
C PRO A 31 -7.13 -13.40 10.78
N GLU A 32 -7.12 -14.63 11.28
CA GLU A 32 -8.32 -15.46 11.44
C GLU A 32 -9.12 -15.07 12.70
N ARG A 33 -9.75 -13.89 12.67
CA ARG A 33 -10.64 -13.41 13.73
C ARG A 33 -11.72 -12.50 13.15
N GLU A 34 -12.75 -12.18 13.92
CA GLU A 34 -13.71 -11.15 13.53
C GLU A 34 -13.07 -9.76 13.61
N HIS A 35 -13.11 -9.01 12.51
CA HIS A 35 -12.57 -7.65 12.44
C HIS A 35 -13.13 -6.92 11.21
N SER A 36 -13.24 -5.60 11.32
CA SER A 36 -13.48 -4.74 10.16
C SER A 36 -12.22 -4.64 9.30
N TYR A 37 -12.38 -4.55 7.99
CA TYR A 37 -11.24 -4.36 7.09
C TYR A 37 -11.57 -3.49 5.88
N ILE A 38 -10.52 -2.90 5.31
CA ILE A 38 -10.54 -2.20 4.03
C ILE A 38 -9.46 -2.85 3.17
N GLU A 39 -9.87 -3.36 2.01
CA GLU A 39 -8.96 -3.85 0.99
C GLU A 39 -8.87 -2.82 -0.13
N VAL A 40 -7.64 -2.48 -0.51
CA VAL A 40 -7.35 -1.61 -1.66
C VAL A 40 -6.49 -2.40 -2.61
N LYS A 41 -7.04 -2.75 -3.77
CA LYS A 41 -6.28 -3.33 -4.89
C LYS A 41 -5.83 -2.20 -5.81
N ASN A 42 -4.56 -2.16 -6.16
CA ASN A 42 -4.00 -1.15 -7.04
C ASN A 42 -3.29 -1.79 -8.22
N ARG A 43 -3.33 -1.11 -9.37
CA ARG A 43 -2.42 -1.43 -10.48
C ARG A 43 -0.98 -1.17 -10.04
N ILE A 44 -0.14 -2.18 -10.18
CA ILE A 44 1.25 -2.20 -9.70
C ILE A 44 2.07 -1.00 -10.21
N GLY A 45 1.94 -0.64 -11.49
CA GLY A 45 2.68 0.48 -12.08
C GLY A 45 2.32 1.83 -11.45
N VAL A 46 1.03 2.07 -11.21
CA VAL A 46 0.54 3.31 -10.59
C VAL A 46 0.97 3.37 -9.13
N MET A 47 0.77 2.29 -8.37
CA MET A 47 1.11 2.24 -6.95
C MET A 47 2.60 2.50 -6.72
N ARG A 48 3.47 1.81 -7.45
CA ARG A 48 4.91 1.96 -7.30
C ARG A 48 5.38 3.35 -7.73
N TYR A 49 4.80 3.92 -8.79
CA TYR A 49 5.11 5.27 -9.21
C TYR A 49 4.78 6.29 -8.11
N VAL A 50 3.58 6.20 -7.52
CA VAL A 50 3.14 7.10 -6.44
C VAL A 50 4.05 6.99 -5.23
N VAL A 51 4.41 5.78 -4.79
CA VAL A 51 5.33 5.60 -3.65
C VAL A 51 6.71 6.17 -3.95
N LEU A 52 7.27 5.82 -5.11
CA LEU A 52 8.63 6.20 -5.49
C LEU A 52 8.80 7.72 -5.57
N HIS A 53 7.78 8.42 -6.11
CA HIS A 53 7.85 9.86 -6.35
C HIS A 53 7.18 10.68 -5.24
N GLY A 54 6.57 10.04 -4.24
CA GLY A 54 5.77 10.74 -3.22
C GLY A 54 4.53 11.42 -3.81
N GLY A 55 3.86 10.77 -4.75
CA GLY A 55 2.61 11.23 -5.35
C GLY A 55 1.47 11.33 -4.33
N LEU A 56 0.40 12.02 -4.71
CA LEU A 56 -0.75 12.23 -3.84
C LEU A 56 -1.62 10.97 -3.79
N TRP A 57 -2.43 10.84 -2.73
CA TRP A 57 -3.45 9.80 -2.65
C TRP A 57 -4.43 9.86 -3.84
N ASP A 58 -4.70 11.07 -4.34
CA ASP A 58 -5.53 11.28 -5.52
C ASP A 58 -4.95 10.60 -6.76
N ASP A 59 -3.63 10.44 -6.87
CA ASP A 59 -3.01 9.74 -8.01
C ASP A 59 -3.31 8.22 -7.99
N LEU A 60 -3.64 7.64 -6.83
CA LEU A 60 -4.11 6.25 -6.70
C LEU A 60 -5.61 6.11 -6.93
N TYR A 61 -6.37 7.17 -6.68
CA TYR A 61 -7.83 7.15 -6.65
C TYR A 61 -8.45 7.66 -7.95
N ILE A 62 -7.88 8.71 -8.54
CA ILE A 62 -8.41 9.35 -9.74
C ILE A 62 -8.30 8.40 -10.94
N GLY A 63 -9.32 8.39 -11.80
CA GLY A 63 -9.29 7.60 -13.04
C GLY A 63 -9.35 6.08 -12.84
N PHE A 64 -9.95 5.59 -11.75
CA PHE A 64 -10.23 4.16 -11.51
C PHE A 64 -8.98 3.26 -11.39
N GLN A 65 -7.86 3.79 -10.90
CA GLN A 65 -6.61 3.02 -10.76
C GLN A 65 -6.61 2.04 -9.59
N ASN A 66 -7.59 2.17 -8.67
CA ASN A 66 -7.76 1.26 -7.55
C ASN A 66 -9.16 0.64 -7.48
N ARG A 67 -9.28 -0.47 -6.74
CA ARG A 67 -10.53 -1.07 -6.31
C ARG A 67 -10.54 -1.12 -4.80
N ILE A 68 -11.58 -0.58 -4.19
CA ILE A 68 -11.73 -0.54 -2.74
C ILE A 68 -12.91 -1.44 -2.38
N SER A 69 -12.68 -2.39 -1.47
CA SER A 69 -13.73 -3.18 -0.83
C SER A 69 -13.60 -3.06 0.69
N ARG A 70 -14.71 -3.21 1.41
CA ARG A 70 -14.76 -3.05 2.87
C ARG A 70 -15.84 -3.95 3.46
N ASP A 71 -15.61 -4.36 4.69
CA ASP A 71 -16.57 -5.14 5.49
C ASP A 71 -16.41 -4.75 6.97
N PRO A 72 -17.47 -4.26 7.64
CA PRO A 72 -18.77 -3.93 7.08
C PRO A 72 -18.73 -2.72 6.14
N ASP A 73 -19.72 -2.58 5.26
CA ASP A 73 -19.84 -1.51 4.26
C ASP A 73 -20.25 -0.14 4.85
N ILE A 74 -19.54 0.32 5.88
CA ILE A 74 -19.84 1.56 6.64
C ILE A 74 -18.85 2.68 6.34
N TYR A 75 -19.32 3.92 6.28
CA TYR A 75 -18.49 5.07 5.93
C TYR A 75 -17.41 5.32 6.99
N HIS A 76 -16.14 5.21 6.59
CA HIS A 76 -15.00 5.22 7.50
C HIS A 76 -14.34 6.61 7.55
N HIS A 77 -15.10 7.64 7.94
CA HIS A 77 -14.59 9.02 7.98
C HIS A 77 -13.26 9.17 8.73
N LYS A 78 -13.01 8.36 9.77
CA LYS A 78 -11.73 8.36 10.51
C LYS A 78 -10.55 7.92 9.65
N PHE A 79 -10.74 6.91 8.81
CA PHE A 79 -9.71 6.44 7.87
C PHE A 79 -9.38 7.58 6.91
N TRP A 80 -10.40 8.12 6.23
CA TRP A 80 -10.21 9.22 5.27
C TRP A 80 -9.60 10.46 5.91
N ASN A 81 -10.04 10.82 7.12
CA ASN A 81 -9.51 11.95 7.85
C ASN A 81 -8.03 11.78 8.22
N HIS A 82 -7.60 10.55 8.55
CA HIS A 82 -6.19 10.26 8.83
C HIS A 82 -5.31 10.58 7.62
N PHE A 83 -5.65 10.04 6.44
CA PHE A 83 -4.89 10.27 5.21
C PHE A 83 -4.98 11.72 4.71
N GLN A 84 -6.09 12.41 4.95
CA GLN A 84 -6.30 13.77 4.46
C GLN A 84 -5.70 14.85 5.36
N THR A 85 -5.67 14.66 6.69
CA THR A 85 -5.35 15.74 7.64
C THR A 85 -4.24 15.43 8.62
N GLN A 86 -3.94 14.15 8.87
CA GLN A 86 -3.01 13.75 9.93
C GLN A 86 -1.64 13.31 9.40
N LEU A 87 -1.53 12.98 8.11
CA LEU A 87 -0.25 12.63 7.52
C LEU A 87 0.66 13.86 7.36
N PRO A 88 1.98 13.73 7.59
CA PRO A 88 2.93 14.80 7.32
C PRO A 88 2.89 15.23 5.85
N LEU A 89 3.02 16.53 5.60
CA LEU A 89 3.09 17.07 4.24
C LEU A 89 4.45 16.86 3.55
N HIS A 90 5.41 16.25 4.25
CA HIS A 90 6.72 15.93 3.70
C HIS A 90 6.80 14.43 3.40
N ARG A 91 7.55 14.08 2.34
CA ARG A 91 7.82 12.68 2.01
C ARG A 91 8.50 11.94 3.17
N PRO A 92 8.34 10.62 3.29
CA PRO A 92 9.14 9.81 4.20
C PRO A 92 10.64 9.97 3.90
N ASP A 93 11.47 9.90 4.94
CA ASP A 93 12.93 9.83 4.78
C ASP A 93 13.31 8.40 4.34
N TRP A 94 13.25 8.18 3.03
CA TRP A 94 13.56 6.89 2.43
C TRP A 94 15.03 6.50 2.65
N ASP A 95 15.96 7.46 2.72
CA ASP A 95 17.37 7.18 2.91
C ASP A 95 17.63 6.61 4.31
N GLN A 96 17.03 7.22 5.33
CA GLN A 96 17.08 6.70 6.70
C GLN A 96 16.41 5.32 6.81
N PHE A 97 15.24 5.15 6.17
CA PHE A 97 14.51 3.88 6.20
C PHE A 97 15.32 2.74 5.57
N LEU A 98 15.89 2.95 4.38
CA LEU A 98 16.66 1.93 3.66
C LEU A 98 17.93 1.49 4.40
N GLN A 99 18.49 2.33 5.27
CA GLN A 99 19.61 1.94 6.15
C GLN A 99 19.19 0.97 7.26
N GLN A 100 17.91 0.96 7.64
CA GLN A 100 17.37 0.14 8.73
C GLN A 100 16.75 -1.17 8.23
N VAL A 101 16.41 -1.26 6.95
CA VAL A 101 15.85 -2.48 6.35
C VAL A 101 16.98 -3.49 6.11
N PRO A 102 16.92 -4.70 6.68
CA PRO A 102 17.90 -5.73 6.39
C PRO A 102 17.88 -6.05 4.89
N PRO A 103 19.05 -6.29 4.25
CA PRO A 103 19.09 -6.65 2.85
C PRO A 103 18.20 -7.86 2.60
N ILE A 104 17.29 -7.74 1.63
CA ILE A 104 16.48 -8.87 1.18
C ILE A 104 17.44 -9.90 0.60
N GLN A 105 17.69 -11.00 1.34
CA GLN A 105 18.50 -12.10 0.85
C GLN A 105 17.79 -12.74 -0.35
N GLY A 106 18.30 -12.51 -1.56
CA GLY A 106 17.90 -13.29 -2.74
C GLY A 106 17.49 -12.52 -4.00
N MET A 107 17.54 -11.18 -4.05
CA MET A 107 17.29 -10.44 -5.30
C MET A 107 18.51 -9.61 -5.71
N ASN A 108 19.20 -10.07 -6.76
CA ASN A 108 20.19 -9.27 -7.49
C ASN A 108 19.47 -8.07 -8.12
N TRP A 109 19.55 -6.91 -7.46
CA TRP A 109 19.13 -5.64 -8.05
C TRP A 109 20.19 -5.17 -9.04
N ASN A 110 20.09 -5.59 -10.30
CA ASN A 110 20.57 -4.73 -11.40
C ASN A 110 19.52 -3.66 -11.62
N CYS A 111 19.57 -2.60 -10.80
CA CYS A 111 18.76 -1.41 -11.02
C CYS A 111 19.38 -0.62 -12.17
N SER A 112 19.06 -1.04 -13.39
CA SER A 112 19.31 -0.32 -14.63
C SER A 112 18.02 -0.25 -15.43
N ILE A 113 17.09 0.61 -15.00
CA ILE A 113 16.03 1.13 -15.88
C ILE A 113 15.96 2.64 -15.64
N LEU A 114 16.85 3.35 -16.34
CA LEU A 114 16.54 4.62 -16.98
C LEU A 114 16.22 4.31 -18.44
#